data_AF-B3LN62-F1
#
_entry.id   AF-B3LN62-F1
#
_cell.length_a   1.000
_cell.length_b   1.000
_cell.length_c   1.000
_cell.angle_alpha   90.00
_cell.angle_beta   90.00
_cell.angle_gamma   90.00
#
_symmetry.space_group_name_H-M   'P 1'
#
loop_
_entity.id
_entity.type
_entity.pdbx_description
1 polymer ?
#
loop_
_entity_poly.entity_id
_entity_poly.type
_entity_poly.pdbx_seq_one_letter_code
_entity_poly.pdbx_strand_id
1 'polypeptide(L)'
;MLEAKFEEASLFKRIIDGFKDCVQLVNFQCKEDGIIAQAVDDSRVLLVSLEIGVEAFQEYRCDHPVTLGMDLTSLSKILRCGNNTDTLTLIADNTPDSIILLFEDTKKDRIAEYSLKLMDIDADFLKIEELQYDSTLSLPSSEFSKIVRDLSQLSDSINIMITKETIKFVADGDIGSGSVIIKPFVDMEHPETSIKLEMDQPVDLTFGAKYLLDIIKGSSLSDRVGIRLSSEAPALFQFDLKSGFLQFFLAPKFNDEE
;
A
#
# COMPACT_ATOMS: atom_id res chain seq x y z
N MET A 1 10.44 23.75 -7.97
CA MET A 1 11.27 22.62 -8.42
C MET A 1 11.20 21.56 -7.33
N LEU A 2 11.25 20.28 -7.71
CA LEU A 2 11.28 19.15 -6.78
C LEU A 2 12.70 18.58 -6.71
N GLU A 3 13.17 18.35 -5.50
CA GLU A 3 14.36 17.57 -5.19
C GLU A 3 14.09 16.78 -3.90
N ALA A 4 13.86 15.48 -4.03
CA ALA A 4 13.50 14.60 -2.91
C ALA A 4 14.48 13.42 -2.84
N LYS A 5 15.29 13.39 -1.78
CA LYS A 5 16.44 12.50 -1.64
C LYS A 5 16.19 11.46 -0.56
N PHE A 6 16.08 10.20 -0.96
CA PHE A 6 16.01 9.05 -0.06
C PHE A 6 17.42 8.63 0.35
N GLU A 7 17.63 8.39 1.65
CA GLU A 7 18.90 7.87 2.17
C GLU A 7 19.27 6.53 1.51
N GLU A 8 18.28 5.63 1.39
CA GLU A 8 18.39 4.38 0.66
C GLU A 8 17.28 4.25 -0.39
N ALA A 9 17.68 3.93 -1.63
CA ALA A 9 16.77 3.62 -2.73
C ALA A 9 15.84 2.43 -2.41
N SER A 10 16.27 1.55 -1.50
CA SER A 10 15.50 0.38 -1.02
C SER A 10 14.10 0.77 -0.56
N LEU A 11 13.93 1.92 0.09
CA LEU A 11 12.63 2.37 0.60
C LEU A 11 11.65 2.63 -0.55
N PHE A 12 12.02 3.48 -1.50
CA PHE A 12 11.14 3.80 -2.62
C PHE A 12 10.90 2.60 -3.54
N LYS A 13 11.91 1.74 -3.74
CA LYS A 13 11.74 0.44 -4.44
C LYS A 13 10.67 -0.42 -3.77
N ARG A 14 10.76 -0.61 -2.44
CA ARG A 14 9.79 -1.40 -1.66
C ARG A 14 8.39 -0.78 -1.71
N ILE A 15 8.30 0.55 -1.64
CA ILE A 15 7.01 1.26 -1.75
C ILE A 15 6.35 0.94 -3.09
N ILE A 16 7.06 1.13 -4.20
CA ILE A 16 6.53 0.82 -5.53
C ILE A 16 6.24 -0.69 -5.68
N ASP A 17 7.12 -1.57 -5.21
CA ASP A 17 6.89 -3.02 -5.23
C ASP A 17 5.65 -3.43 -4.43
N GLY A 18 5.28 -2.66 -3.40
CA GLY A 18 4.11 -2.89 -2.57
C GLY A 18 2.77 -2.74 -3.31
N PHE A 19 2.69 -1.94 -4.38
CA PHE A 19 1.42 -1.67 -5.08
C PHE A 19 1.47 -1.67 -6.61
N LYS A 20 2.64 -1.81 -7.25
CA LYS A 20 2.76 -1.76 -8.73
C LYS A 20 1.97 -2.83 -9.49
N ASP A 21 1.59 -3.92 -8.83
CA ASP A 21 0.95 -5.06 -9.50
C ASP A 21 -0.58 -4.92 -9.54
N CYS A 22 -1.17 -4.00 -8.76
CA CYS A 22 -2.61 -3.79 -8.72
C CYS A 22 -3.09 -2.54 -9.48
N VAL A 23 -2.18 -1.65 -9.87
CA VAL A 23 -2.48 -0.43 -10.62
C VAL A 23 -1.42 -0.19 -11.69
N GLN A 24 -1.81 0.29 -12.87
CA GLN A 24 -0.87 0.56 -13.95
C GLN A 24 -0.29 1.97 -13.86
N LEU A 25 -1.14 2.94 -13.58
CA LEU A 25 -0.85 4.37 -13.62
C LEU A 25 -1.03 4.99 -12.24
N VAL A 26 -0.22 5.99 -11.91
CA VAL A 26 -0.28 6.69 -10.63
C VAL A 26 0.04 8.16 -10.81
N ASN A 27 -0.64 9.01 -10.04
CA ASN A 27 -0.33 10.42 -9.91
C ASN A 27 0.35 10.68 -8.57
N PHE A 28 1.63 11.08 -8.60
CA PHE A 28 2.34 11.58 -7.42
C PHE A 28 2.15 13.10 -7.34
N GLN A 29 1.55 13.59 -6.26
CA GLN A 29 1.53 15.00 -5.92
C GLN A 29 2.63 15.30 -4.91
N CYS A 30 3.64 16.04 -5.34
CA CYS A 30 4.70 16.52 -4.48
C CYS A 30 4.36 17.95 -4.02
N LYS A 31 4.52 18.22 -2.73
CA LYS A 31 4.14 19.45 -2.04
C LYS A 31 5.21 19.82 -1.02
N GLU A 32 5.14 20.99 -0.40
CA GLU A 32 6.11 21.42 0.62
C GLU A 32 6.20 20.45 1.82
N ASP A 33 5.09 19.75 2.14
CA ASP A 33 4.94 18.85 3.28
C ASP A 33 5.13 17.36 2.95
N GLY A 34 5.52 17.03 1.71
CA GLY A 34 5.87 15.66 1.33
C GLY A 34 5.27 15.24 -0.01
N ILE A 35 5.19 13.92 -0.22
CA ILE A 35 4.64 13.32 -1.43
C ILE A 35 3.42 12.51 -1.06
N ILE A 36 2.30 12.77 -1.72
CA ILE A 36 1.14 11.87 -1.70
C ILE A 36 0.91 11.27 -3.07
N ALA A 37 0.33 10.09 -3.15
CA ALA A 37 -0.07 9.50 -4.41
C ALA A 37 -1.39 8.76 -4.28
N GLN A 38 -2.17 8.78 -5.36
CA GLN A 38 -3.36 7.96 -5.49
C GLN A 38 -3.37 7.23 -6.83
N ALA A 39 -3.87 6.01 -6.82
CA ALA A 39 -4.07 5.20 -8.01
C ALA A 39 -5.31 4.31 -7.82
N VAL A 40 -6.12 4.19 -8.87
CA VAL A 40 -7.31 3.35 -8.90
C VAL A 40 -7.10 2.27 -9.95
N ASP A 41 -7.50 1.04 -9.64
CA ASP A 41 -7.41 -0.06 -10.57
C ASP A 41 -8.46 0.05 -11.71
N ASP A 42 -8.27 -0.70 -12.79
CA ASP A 42 -9.17 -0.64 -13.96
C ASP A 42 -10.61 -0.99 -13.62
N SER A 43 -10.84 -1.85 -12.60
CA SER A 43 -12.18 -2.24 -12.17
C SER A 43 -12.82 -1.30 -11.14
N ARG A 44 -12.07 -0.27 -10.69
CA ARG A 44 -12.50 0.71 -9.68
C ARG A 44 -12.98 0.10 -8.36
N VAL A 45 -12.46 -1.07 -8.00
CA VAL A 45 -12.76 -1.73 -6.73
C VAL A 45 -11.62 -1.58 -5.72
N LEU A 46 -10.42 -1.22 -6.19
CA LEU A 46 -9.24 -0.98 -5.37
C LEU A 46 -8.70 0.43 -5.60
N LEU A 47 -8.59 1.20 -4.52
CA LEU A 47 -7.88 2.47 -4.46
C LEU A 47 -6.62 2.29 -3.61
N VAL A 48 -5.48 2.71 -4.15
CA VAL A 48 -4.22 2.84 -3.44
C VAL A 48 -4.02 4.30 -3.05
N SER A 49 -3.70 4.55 -1.78
CA SER A 49 -3.34 5.86 -1.26
C SER A 49 -2.00 5.77 -0.55
N LEU A 50 -1.06 6.62 -0.93
CA LEU A 50 0.30 6.66 -0.40
C LEU A 50 0.57 8.04 0.17
N GLU A 51 1.20 8.07 1.33
CA GLU A 51 1.77 9.28 1.94
C GLU A 51 3.22 9.02 2.31
N ILE A 52 4.11 9.93 1.92
CA ILE A 52 5.51 9.95 2.30
C ILE A 52 5.80 11.35 2.84
N GLY A 53 5.85 11.46 4.18
CA GLY A 53 6.16 12.73 4.83
C GLY A 53 7.63 13.12 4.70
N VAL A 54 7.93 14.40 4.92
CA VAL A 54 9.30 14.96 4.79
C VAL A 54 10.34 14.19 5.60
N GLU A 55 9.98 13.65 6.76
CA GLU A 55 10.90 12.89 7.64
C GLU A 55 11.34 11.53 7.07
N ALA A 56 10.70 11.05 5.99
CA ALA A 56 11.14 9.85 5.28
C ALA A 56 12.33 10.10 4.33
N PHE A 57 12.70 11.37 4.11
CA PHE A 57 13.77 11.78 3.21
C PHE A 57 15.00 12.24 4.00
N GLN A 58 16.18 12.06 3.42
CA GLN A 58 17.41 12.67 3.91
C GLN A 58 17.41 14.19 3.65
N GLU A 59 16.98 14.58 2.45
CA GLU A 59 16.80 15.97 2.03
C GLU A 59 15.52 16.06 1.21
N TYR A 60 14.71 17.10 1.45
CA TYR A 60 13.47 17.31 0.71
C TYR A 60 13.27 18.80 0.44
N ARG A 61 13.00 19.13 -0.82
CA ARG A 61 12.60 20.45 -1.26
C ARG A 61 11.56 20.32 -2.38
N CYS A 62 10.44 20.99 -2.21
CA CYS A 62 9.45 21.16 -3.25
C CYS A 62 9.00 22.63 -3.22
N ASP A 63 9.45 23.45 -4.17
CA ASP A 63 9.16 24.90 -4.13
C ASP A 63 7.70 25.22 -4.48
N HIS A 64 7.08 24.38 -5.31
CA HIS A 64 5.71 24.53 -5.79
C HIS A 64 5.10 23.14 -5.98
N PRO A 65 3.80 22.97 -5.68
CA PRO A 65 3.12 21.71 -5.92
C PRO A 65 3.24 21.25 -7.38
N VAL A 66 3.66 20.01 -7.58
CA VAL A 66 3.79 19.39 -8.90
C VAL A 66 3.13 18.02 -8.91
N THR A 67 2.40 17.72 -10.00
CA THR A 67 1.78 16.39 -10.21
C THR A 67 2.57 15.65 -11.28
N LEU A 68 3.00 14.44 -10.94
CA LEU A 68 3.83 13.59 -11.79
C LEU A 68 3.08 12.29 -12.11
N GLY A 69 2.46 12.25 -13.28
CA GLY A 69 1.79 11.06 -13.79
C GLY A 69 2.80 10.05 -14.33
N MET A 70 2.79 8.82 -13.82
CA MET A 70 3.78 7.79 -14.17
C MET A 70 3.13 6.43 -14.44
N ASP A 71 3.68 5.71 -15.41
CA ASP A 71 3.44 4.28 -15.61
C ASP A 71 4.35 3.46 -14.67
N LEU A 72 3.75 2.63 -13.81
CA LEU A 72 4.48 1.87 -12.79
C LEU A 72 5.35 0.75 -13.37
N THR A 73 5.03 0.26 -14.57
CA THR A 73 5.90 -0.70 -15.26
C THR A 73 7.21 -0.04 -15.66
N SER A 74 7.15 1.18 -16.17
CA SER A 74 8.30 1.97 -16.58
C SER A 74 9.11 2.43 -15.37
N LEU A 75 8.44 2.96 -14.34
CA LEU A 75 9.07 3.38 -13.09
C LEU A 75 9.80 2.22 -12.40
N SER A 76 9.14 1.07 -12.25
CA SER A 76 9.74 -0.10 -11.58
C SER A 76 10.94 -0.67 -12.34
N LYS A 77 10.97 -0.57 -13.68
CA LYS A 77 12.15 -0.96 -14.48
C LYS A 77 13.34 -0.06 -14.19
N ILE A 78 13.14 1.27 -14.11
CA ILE A 78 14.20 2.22 -13.77
C ILE A 78 14.68 2.00 -12.33
N LEU A 79 13.75 1.82 -11.39
CA LEU A 79 14.09 1.58 -9.99
C LEU A 79 14.94 0.32 -9.80
N ARG A 80 14.83 -0.70 -10.66
CA ARG A 80 15.70 -1.90 -10.61
C ARG A 80 17.16 -1.63 -10.98
N CYS A 81 17.48 -0.50 -11.61
CA CYS A 81 18.84 -0.19 -12.07
C CYS A 81 19.80 0.26 -10.95
N GLY A 82 19.29 0.86 -9.88
CA GLY A 82 20.08 1.22 -8.69
C GLY A 82 20.27 0.03 -7.74
N ASN A 83 21.31 0.06 -6.90
CA ASN A 83 21.41 -0.87 -5.77
C ASN A 83 20.44 -0.45 -4.65
N ASN A 84 20.21 -1.34 -3.69
CA ASN A 84 19.32 -1.04 -2.56
C ASN A 84 19.89 0.04 -1.62
N THR A 85 21.21 0.09 -1.48
CA THR A 85 21.91 1.01 -0.57
C THR A 85 22.38 2.30 -1.27
N ASP A 86 22.06 2.48 -2.55
CA ASP A 86 22.36 3.73 -3.24
C ASP A 86 21.45 4.83 -2.70
N THR A 87 21.93 6.06 -2.64
CA THR A 87 21.08 7.23 -2.43
C THR A 87 20.26 7.46 -3.69
N LEU A 88 18.95 7.71 -3.55
CA LEU A 88 18.05 7.99 -4.67
C LEU A 88 17.50 9.41 -4.56
N THR A 89 17.73 10.23 -5.58
CA THR A 89 17.16 11.58 -5.67
C THR A 89 16.13 11.63 -6.80
N LEU A 90 14.91 12.08 -6.47
CA LEU A 90 13.86 12.40 -7.41
C LEU A 90 13.94 13.89 -7.75
N ILE A 91 14.05 14.21 -9.04
CA ILE A 91 14.25 15.59 -9.51
C ILE A 91 13.21 15.91 -10.58
N ALA A 92 12.51 17.03 -10.43
CA ALA A 92 11.61 17.54 -11.46
C ALA A 92 11.56 19.07 -11.47
N ASP A 93 11.49 19.66 -12.67
CA ASP A 93 11.25 21.09 -12.84
C ASP A 93 9.79 21.46 -12.56
N ASN A 94 9.44 22.76 -12.60
CA ASN A 94 8.10 23.25 -12.27
C ASN A 94 7.00 22.78 -13.24
N THR A 95 7.33 22.63 -14.52
CA THR A 95 6.44 22.11 -15.58
C THR A 95 7.21 21.04 -16.34
N PRO A 96 7.38 19.86 -15.72
CA PRO A 96 8.25 18.82 -16.26
C PRO A 96 7.54 18.01 -17.35
N ASP A 97 8.28 17.64 -18.39
CA ASP A 97 7.89 16.57 -19.33
C ASP A 97 8.45 15.20 -18.89
N SER A 98 9.41 15.22 -17.96
CA SER A 98 10.07 14.05 -17.42
C SER A 98 10.48 14.25 -15.95
N ILE A 99 10.57 13.16 -15.20
CA ILE A 99 11.21 13.09 -13.89
C ILE A 99 12.59 12.45 -14.05
N ILE A 100 13.58 12.97 -13.34
CA ILE A 100 14.91 12.38 -13.24
C ILE A 100 15.02 11.57 -11.94
N LEU A 101 15.54 10.35 -12.05
CA LEU A 101 15.91 9.47 -10.95
C LEU A 101 17.44 9.34 -10.94
N LEU A 102 18.06 9.90 -9.92
CA LEU A 102 19.51 9.91 -9.73
C LEU A 102 19.89 8.91 -8.64
N PHE A 103 20.72 7.92 -8.98
CA PHE A 103 21.27 6.95 -8.03
C PHE A 103 22.75 7.22 -7.79
N GLU A 104 23.14 7.35 -6.53
CA GLU A 104 24.53 7.62 -6.12
C GLU A 104 25.04 6.53 -5.17
N ASP A 105 26.10 5.83 -5.57
CA ASP A 105 26.81 4.86 -4.72
C ASP A 105 27.87 5.60 -3.90
N THR A 106 27.65 5.68 -2.58
CA THR A 106 28.53 6.40 -1.63
C THR A 106 29.93 5.80 -1.48
N LYS A 107 30.20 4.61 -2.03
CA LYS A 107 31.48 3.91 -1.91
C LYS A 107 32.26 3.79 -3.22
N LYS A 108 31.58 3.82 -4.37
CA LYS A 108 32.18 3.54 -5.68
C LYS A 108 32.21 4.75 -6.62
N ASP A 109 31.84 5.93 -6.13
CA ASP A 109 31.74 7.17 -6.92
C ASP A 109 30.98 6.97 -8.24
N ARG A 110 29.98 6.07 -8.22
CA ARG A 110 29.13 5.79 -9.38
C ARG A 110 27.88 6.64 -9.26
N ILE A 111 27.61 7.40 -10.31
CA ILE A 111 26.38 8.16 -10.50
C ILE A 111 25.63 7.55 -11.68
N ALA A 112 24.37 7.19 -11.49
CA ALA A 112 23.50 6.69 -12.54
C ALA A 112 22.23 7.54 -12.62
N GLU A 113 22.05 8.22 -13.74
CA GLU A 113 20.92 9.12 -13.99
C GLU A 113 19.97 8.48 -15.00
N TYR A 114 18.68 8.49 -14.69
CA TYR A 114 17.63 7.99 -15.56
C TYR A 114 16.52 9.04 -15.68
N SER A 115 16.08 9.32 -16.91
CA SER A 115 14.94 10.18 -17.17
C SER A 115 13.73 9.34 -17.56
N LEU A 116 12.61 9.54 -16.87
CA LEU A 116 11.32 8.91 -17.14
C LEU A 116 10.34 9.97 -17.66
N LYS A 117 9.80 9.73 -18.86
CA LYS A 117 8.74 10.59 -19.42
C LYS A 117 7.48 10.48 -18.57
N LEU A 118 6.89 11.64 -18.29
CA LEU A 118 5.64 11.74 -17.57
C LEU A 118 4.46 11.53 -18.52
N MET A 119 3.34 11.11 -17.95
CA MET A 119 2.08 11.01 -18.66
C MET A 119 1.11 12.08 -18.16
N ASP A 120 0.24 12.50 -19.06
CA ASP A 120 -0.89 13.35 -18.71
C ASP A 120 -2.00 12.45 -18.17
N ILE A 121 -2.23 12.52 -16.85
CA ILE A 121 -3.25 11.75 -16.14
C ILE A 121 -4.11 12.74 -15.39
N ASP A 122 -5.42 12.72 -15.64
CA ASP A 122 -6.37 13.56 -14.93
C ASP A 122 -6.23 13.36 -13.42
N ALA A 123 -5.94 14.45 -12.71
CA ALA A 123 -5.73 14.45 -11.27
C ALA A 123 -7.08 14.48 -10.52
N ASP A 124 -7.89 13.43 -10.68
CA ASP A 124 -9.12 13.26 -9.90
C ASP A 124 -8.82 12.54 -8.58
N PHE A 125 -8.29 13.32 -7.63
CA PHE A 125 -8.00 12.80 -6.28
C PHE A 125 -9.31 12.57 -5.53
N LEU A 126 -9.53 11.32 -5.16
CA LEU A 126 -10.67 10.94 -4.34
C LEU A 126 -10.45 11.46 -2.93
N LYS A 127 -11.41 12.25 -2.44
CA LYS A 127 -11.47 12.64 -1.04
C LYS A 127 -11.95 11.45 -0.24
N ILE A 128 -11.05 10.91 0.57
CA ILE A 128 -11.34 9.84 1.50
C ILE A 128 -11.90 10.50 2.75
N GLU A 129 -13.20 10.35 2.99
CA GLU A 129 -13.83 10.87 4.20
C GLU A 129 -13.38 10.07 5.42
N GLU A 130 -13.24 10.75 6.56
CA GLU A 130 -13.02 10.09 7.85
C GLU A 130 -14.30 9.37 8.25
N LEU A 131 -14.44 8.12 7.82
CA LEU A 131 -15.54 7.26 8.23
C LEU A 131 -15.20 6.54 9.54
N GLN A 132 -16.19 6.39 10.41
CA GLN A 132 -16.11 5.43 11.50
C GLN A 132 -16.23 4.02 10.91
N TYR A 133 -15.28 3.16 11.29
CA TYR A 133 -15.28 1.76 10.88
C TYR A 133 -15.91 0.91 11.98
N ASP A 134 -16.70 -0.09 11.57
CA ASP A 134 -17.42 -1.01 12.47
C ASP A 134 -16.44 -1.86 13.31
N SER A 135 -15.30 -2.22 12.72
CA SER A 135 -14.25 -3.00 13.36
C SER A 135 -12.87 -2.58 12.89
N THR A 136 -11.92 -2.50 13.82
CA THR A 136 -10.52 -2.24 13.55
C THR A 136 -9.66 -3.34 14.17
N LEU A 137 -8.80 -3.97 13.37
CA LEU A 137 -7.82 -4.93 13.86
C LEU A 137 -6.41 -4.57 13.41
N SER A 138 -5.44 -5.07 14.16
CA SER A 138 -4.02 -4.99 13.79
C SER A 138 -3.32 -6.29 14.15
N LEU A 139 -2.60 -6.85 13.18
CA LEU A 139 -1.89 -8.12 13.29
C LEU A 139 -0.55 -8.08 12.54
N PRO A 140 0.35 -9.06 12.75
CA PRO A 140 1.57 -9.18 11.96
C PRO A 140 1.26 -9.28 10.47
N SER A 141 1.94 -8.49 9.65
CA SER A 141 1.73 -8.46 8.20
C SER A 141 2.07 -9.80 7.54
N SER A 142 3.07 -10.50 8.08
CA SER A 142 3.48 -11.84 7.66
C SER A 142 2.43 -12.92 7.91
N GLU A 143 1.72 -12.84 9.05
CA GLU A 143 0.61 -13.73 9.40
C GLU A 143 -0.56 -13.50 8.44
N PHE A 144 -0.97 -12.24 8.25
CA PHE A 144 -2.01 -11.89 7.29
C PHE A 144 -1.66 -12.37 5.87
N SER A 145 -0.42 -12.16 5.42
CA SER A 145 0.06 -12.67 4.13
C SER A 145 -0.05 -14.19 4.00
N LYS A 146 0.22 -14.94 5.07
CA LYS A 146 0.12 -16.41 5.05
C LYS A 146 -1.33 -16.85 4.92
N ILE A 147 -2.22 -16.26 5.74
CA ILE A 147 -3.66 -16.55 5.73
C ILE A 147 -4.24 -16.32 4.34
N VAL A 148 -3.98 -15.15 3.74
CA VAL A 148 -4.47 -14.82 2.40
C VAL A 148 -3.94 -15.80 1.36
N ARG A 149 -2.63 -16.11 1.36
CA ARG A 149 -2.03 -17.04 0.39
C ARG A 149 -2.58 -18.45 0.49
N ASP A 150 -2.85 -18.93 1.70
CA ASP A 150 -3.39 -20.27 1.94
C ASP A 150 -4.84 -20.37 1.47
N LEU A 151 -5.68 -19.42 1.87
CA LEU A 151 -7.11 -19.43 1.55
C LEU A 151 -7.38 -19.15 0.06
N SER A 152 -6.50 -18.38 -0.60
CA SER A 152 -6.59 -18.14 -2.04
C SER A 152 -6.36 -19.38 -2.90
N GLN A 153 -5.81 -20.47 -2.34
CA GLN A 153 -5.72 -21.76 -3.05
C GLN A 153 -7.07 -22.48 -3.13
N LEU A 154 -8.02 -22.12 -2.26
CA LEU A 154 -9.30 -22.80 -2.10
C LEU A 154 -10.43 -22.08 -2.85
N SER A 155 -10.41 -20.75 -2.88
CA SER A 155 -11.46 -19.93 -3.47
C SER A 155 -10.94 -18.58 -3.98
N ASP A 156 -11.61 -18.04 -5.00
CA ASP A 156 -11.40 -16.67 -5.51
C ASP A 156 -12.02 -15.60 -4.60
N SER A 157 -12.67 -16.02 -3.51
CA SER A 157 -13.29 -15.17 -2.50
C SER A 157 -12.78 -15.54 -1.11
N ILE A 158 -12.35 -14.54 -0.34
CA ILE A 158 -12.06 -14.71 1.08
C ILE A 158 -13.05 -13.86 1.86
N ASN A 159 -13.76 -14.52 2.77
CA ASN A 159 -14.69 -13.90 3.68
C ASN A 159 -14.00 -13.61 5.02
N ILE A 160 -14.17 -12.39 5.53
CA ILE A 160 -13.64 -11.90 6.80
C ILE A 160 -14.82 -11.63 7.74
N MET A 161 -14.91 -12.44 8.78
CA MET A 161 -15.90 -12.33 9.84
C MET A 161 -15.24 -11.83 11.13
N ILE A 162 -15.83 -10.82 11.74
CA ILE A 162 -15.45 -10.35 13.08
C ILE A 162 -16.66 -10.42 13.97
N THR A 163 -16.46 -11.12 15.08
CA THR A 163 -17.40 -11.20 16.19
C THR A 163 -16.65 -10.91 17.49
N LYS A 164 -17.36 -10.93 18.62
CA LYS A 164 -16.76 -10.62 19.92
C LYS A 164 -15.51 -11.48 20.17
N GLU A 165 -14.34 -10.83 20.25
CA GLU A 165 -13.03 -11.45 20.50
C GLU A 165 -12.61 -12.53 19.49
N THR A 166 -13.21 -12.54 18.30
CA THR A 166 -12.90 -13.55 17.28
C THR A 166 -12.84 -12.91 15.91
N ILE A 167 -11.68 -13.04 15.26
CA ILE A 167 -11.47 -12.71 13.86
C ILE A 167 -11.36 -14.04 13.10
N LYS A 168 -12.13 -14.19 12.03
CA LYS A 168 -12.22 -15.42 11.26
C LYS A 168 -12.09 -15.13 9.76
N PHE A 169 -11.23 -15.87 9.09
CA PHE A 169 -11.05 -15.84 7.65
C PHE A 169 -11.54 -17.16 7.06
N VAL A 170 -12.37 -17.11 6.03
CA VAL A 170 -12.96 -18.29 5.40
C VAL A 170 -12.81 -18.21 3.89
N ALA A 171 -12.55 -19.36 3.27
CA ALA A 171 -12.68 -19.56 1.84
C ALA A 171 -13.47 -20.85 1.60
N ASP A 172 -14.41 -20.81 0.68
CA ASP A 172 -15.20 -21.98 0.25
C ASP A 172 -15.19 -22.05 -1.27
N GLY A 173 -14.87 -23.22 -1.82
CA GLY A 173 -14.69 -23.43 -3.25
C GLY A 173 -14.74 -24.90 -3.64
N ASP A 174 -14.53 -25.18 -4.92
CA ASP A 174 -14.81 -26.49 -5.53
C ASP A 174 -14.03 -27.65 -4.91
N ILE A 175 -12.79 -27.38 -4.49
CA ILE A 175 -11.90 -28.40 -3.90
C ILE A 175 -12.16 -28.65 -2.40
N GLY A 176 -12.92 -27.76 -1.76
CA GLY A 176 -13.21 -27.77 -0.33
C GLY A 176 -13.19 -26.38 0.29
N SER A 177 -13.32 -26.34 1.62
CA SER A 177 -13.34 -25.10 2.40
C SER A 177 -12.23 -25.03 3.43
N GLY A 178 -11.84 -23.81 3.79
CA GLY A 178 -10.81 -23.50 4.77
C GLY A 178 -11.28 -22.41 5.73
N SER A 179 -10.88 -22.53 6.99
CA SER A 179 -11.24 -21.57 8.04
C SER A 179 -10.06 -21.34 8.97
N VAL A 180 -9.60 -20.10 9.05
CA VAL A 180 -8.57 -19.66 10.01
C VAL A 180 -9.23 -18.77 11.05
N ILE A 181 -9.09 -19.12 12.33
CA ILE A 181 -9.63 -18.36 13.45
C ILE A 181 -8.46 -17.83 14.27
N ILE A 182 -8.40 -16.52 14.43
CA ILE A 182 -7.44 -15.82 15.28
C ILE A 182 -8.17 -15.07 16.39
N LYS A 183 -7.55 -15.02 17.56
CA LYS A 183 -8.08 -14.31 18.72
C LYS A 183 -7.12 -13.19 19.12
N PRO A 184 -7.63 -12.03 19.57
CA PRO A 184 -6.77 -10.96 20.04
C PRO A 184 -6.01 -11.40 21.30
N PHE A 185 -4.73 -11.04 21.34
CA PHE A 185 -3.87 -11.24 22.50
C PHE A 185 -2.76 -10.17 22.51
N VAL A 186 -2.24 -9.89 23.68
CA VAL A 186 -1.09 -9.00 23.87
C VAL A 186 0.09 -9.84 24.37
N ASP A 187 1.12 -9.94 23.54
CA ASP A 187 2.39 -10.55 23.90
C ASP A 187 3.33 -9.47 24.44
N MET A 188 3.76 -9.63 25.69
CA MET A 188 4.62 -8.68 26.38
C MET A 188 6.10 -8.86 26.05
N GLU A 189 6.51 -10.05 25.59
CA GLU A 189 7.89 -10.34 25.19
C GLU A 189 8.14 -9.91 23.75
N HIS A 190 7.15 -10.13 22.87
CA HIS A 190 7.21 -9.82 21.45
C HIS A 190 6.00 -8.96 21.03
N PRO A 191 5.98 -7.65 21.35
CA PRO A 191 4.83 -6.79 21.05
C PRO A 191 4.41 -6.78 19.57
N GLU A 192 5.35 -7.02 18.66
CA GLU A 192 5.14 -7.14 17.23
C GLU A 192 4.28 -8.33 16.81
N THR A 193 4.19 -9.39 17.63
CA THR A 193 3.34 -10.57 17.37
C THR A 193 1.90 -10.38 17.87
N SER A 194 1.64 -9.34 18.66
CA SER A 194 0.33 -9.10 19.27
C SER A 194 -0.76 -8.91 18.22
N ILE A 195 -1.96 -9.39 18.52
CA ILE A 195 -3.17 -9.18 17.72
C ILE A 195 -4.12 -8.29 18.50
N LYS A 196 -4.41 -7.10 17.96
CA LYS A 196 -5.33 -6.13 18.55
C LYS A 196 -6.65 -6.14 17.78
N LEU A 197 -7.76 -6.02 18.50
CA LEU A 197 -9.10 -5.92 17.94
C LEU A 197 -9.91 -4.91 18.75
N GLU A 198 -10.47 -3.94 18.06
CA GLU A 198 -11.48 -3.00 18.53
C GLU A 198 -12.73 -3.24 17.66
N MET A 199 -13.86 -3.54 18.28
CA MET A 199 -15.10 -3.92 17.59
C MET A 199 -16.27 -3.13 18.16
N ASP A 200 -16.80 -2.21 17.38
CA ASP A 200 -18.03 -1.48 17.69
C ASP A 200 -19.25 -2.27 17.20
N GLN A 201 -19.18 -2.81 15.98
CA GLN A 201 -20.18 -3.71 15.41
C GLN A 201 -19.53 -4.94 14.77
N PRO A 202 -20.19 -6.13 14.82
CA PRO A 202 -19.71 -7.30 14.09
C PRO A 202 -19.79 -7.05 12.58
N VAL A 203 -18.84 -7.60 11.84
CA VAL A 203 -18.80 -7.49 10.37
C VAL A 203 -18.65 -8.87 9.73
N ASP A 204 -19.24 -9.02 8.56
CA ASP A 204 -19.14 -10.21 7.72
C ASP A 204 -19.03 -9.74 6.26
N LEU A 205 -17.80 -9.69 5.75
CA LEU A 205 -17.49 -9.08 4.46
C LEU A 205 -16.68 -10.02 3.59
N THR A 206 -17.05 -10.12 2.31
CA THR A 206 -16.37 -10.97 1.33
C THR A 206 -15.54 -10.12 0.38
N PHE A 207 -14.30 -10.54 0.09
CA PHE A 207 -13.39 -9.84 -0.79
C PHE A 207 -12.84 -10.76 -1.89
N GLY A 208 -12.48 -10.18 -3.04
CA GLY A 208 -11.77 -10.93 -4.08
C GLY A 208 -10.36 -11.31 -3.64
N ALA A 209 -10.05 -12.61 -3.64
CA ALA A 209 -8.75 -13.14 -3.22
C ALA A 209 -7.59 -12.54 -4.05
N LYS A 210 -7.82 -12.29 -5.35
CA LYS A 210 -6.87 -11.61 -6.24
C LYS A 210 -6.38 -10.26 -5.66
N TYR A 211 -7.31 -9.41 -5.21
CA TYR A 211 -6.95 -8.09 -4.67
C TYR A 211 -6.25 -8.22 -3.31
N LEU A 212 -6.69 -9.14 -2.46
CA LEU A 212 -6.01 -9.42 -1.20
C LEU A 212 -4.57 -9.90 -1.43
N LEU A 213 -4.32 -10.73 -2.46
CA LEU A 213 -2.98 -11.17 -2.84
C LEU A 213 -2.07 -10.00 -3.29
N ASP A 214 -2.63 -8.96 -3.89
CA ASP A 214 -1.88 -7.75 -4.22
C ASP A 214 -1.63 -6.90 -2.98
N ILE A 215 -2.64 -6.71 -2.12
CA ILE A 215 -2.54 -5.91 -0.87
C ILE A 215 -1.44 -6.46 0.05
N ILE A 216 -1.31 -7.78 0.18
CA ILE A 216 -0.30 -8.39 1.06
C ILE A 216 1.15 -8.18 0.57
N LYS A 217 1.39 -7.62 -0.63
CA LYS A 217 2.72 -7.21 -1.07
C LYS A 217 3.22 -5.98 -0.28
N GLY A 218 2.29 -5.22 0.30
CA GLY A 218 2.58 -4.15 1.27
C GLY A 218 3.29 -4.63 2.55
N SER A 219 3.24 -5.92 2.87
CA SER A 219 3.96 -6.50 4.02
C SER A 219 5.49 -6.32 3.96
N SER A 220 6.03 -6.00 2.78
CA SER A 220 7.44 -5.65 2.64
C SER A 220 7.79 -4.29 3.27
N LEU A 221 6.80 -3.46 3.64
CA LEU A 221 7.00 -2.10 4.18
C LEU A 221 6.91 -2.03 5.69
N SER A 222 6.03 -2.84 6.28
CA SER A 222 5.74 -2.83 7.71
C SER A 222 5.56 -4.25 8.24
N ASP A 223 6.03 -4.49 9.45
CA ASP A 223 5.87 -5.78 10.14
C ASP A 223 4.43 -6.00 10.61
N ARG A 224 3.59 -4.97 10.54
CA ARG A 224 2.19 -5.00 10.95
C ARG A 224 1.29 -4.46 9.84
N VAL A 225 0.07 -4.96 9.82
CA VAL A 225 -1.01 -4.42 8.99
C VAL A 225 -2.17 -4.00 9.90
N GLY A 226 -2.68 -2.80 9.67
CA GLY A 226 -3.95 -2.34 10.23
C GLY A 226 -5.07 -2.62 9.23
N ILE A 227 -6.16 -3.22 9.67
CA ILE A 227 -7.32 -3.50 8.83
C ILE A 227 -8.53 -2.83 9.48
N ARG A 228 -9.27 -2.03 8.73
CA ARG A 228 -10.52 -1.40 9.19
C ARG A 228 -11.64 -1.82 8.26
N LEU A 229 -12.73 -2.29 8.84
CA LEU A 229 -13.85 -2.90 8.13
C LEU A 229 -15.13 -2.16 8.46
N SER A 230 -15.93 -1.89 7.44
CA SER A 230 -17.24 -1.28 7.55
C SER A 230 -18.17 -1.96 6.55
N SER A 231 -19.43 -2.16 6.94
CA SER A 231 -20.49 -2.65 6.08
C SER A 231 -20.93 -1.62 5.03
N GLU A 232 -20.65 -0.33 5.25
CA GLU A 232 -21.12 0.78 4.41
C GLU A 232 -20.03 1.37 3.50
N ALA A 233 -18.77 0.92 3.65
CA ALA A 233 -17.65 1.50 2.94
C ALA A 233 -16.56 0.47 2.59
N PRO A 234 -15.65 0.81 1.64
CA PRO A 234 -14.49 -0.03 1.35
C PRO A 234 -13.65 -0.31 2.60
N ALA A 235 -13.20 -1.56 2.72
CA ALA A 235 -12.26 -1.97 3.75
C ALA A 235 -10.92 -1.26 3.54
N LEU A 236 -10.31 -0.79 4.63
CA LEU A 236 -8.99 -0.17 4.61
C LEU A 236 -7.93 -1.15 5.12
N PHE A 237 -6.88 -1.37 4.34
CA PHE A 237 -5.67 -2.10 4.74
C PHE A 237 -4.49 -1.13 4.72
N GLN A 238 -3.85 -0.92 5.86
CA GLN A 238 -2.81 0.08 6.05
C GLN A 238 -1.50 -0.57 6.50
N PHE A 239 -0.41 -0.19 5.82
CA PHE A 239 0.97 -0.49 6.18
C PHE A 239 1.68 0.82 6.50
N ASP A 240 2.09 1.00 7.75
CA ASP A 240 2.74 2.22 8.20
C ASP A 240 4.20 2.29 7.70
N LEU A 241 4.60 3.47 7.27
CA LEU A 241 6.01 3.80 7.02
C LEU A 241 6.59 4.49 8.26
N LYS A 242 7.89 4.81 8.25
CA LYS A 242 8.49 5.64 9.31
C LYS A 242 7.80 7.01 9.43
N SER A 243 7.43 7.59 8.28
CA SER A 243 6.72 8.87 8.17
C SER A 243 5.80 8.81 6.96
N GLY A 244 4.54 8.45 7.20
CA GLY A 244 3.51 8.23 6.18
C GLY A 244 2.99 6.79 6.18
N PHE A 245 2.31 6.39 5.11
CA PHE A 245 1.63 5.10 5.03
C PHE A 245 1.40 4.66 3.58
N LEU A 246 1.18 3.35 3.39
CA LEU A 246 0.55 2.79 2.20
C LEU A 246 -0.80 2.18 2.59
N GLN A 247 -1.87 2.72 2.00
CA GLN A 247 -3.25 2.32 2.24
C GLN A 247 -3.87 1.71 0.99
N PHE A 248 -4.68 0.69 1.20
CA PHE A 248 -5.50 0.04 0.18
C PHE A 248 -6.95 0.08 0.63
N PHE A 249 -7.81 0.68 -0.19
CA PHE A 249 -9.25 0.69 0.00
C PHE A 249 -9.87 -0.31 -0.97
N LEU A 250 -10.42 -1.40 -0.44
CA LEU A 250 -10.98 -2.50 -1.24
C LEU A 250 -12.48 -2.61 -1.00
N ALA A 251 -13.25 -2.48 -2.08
CA ALA A 251 -14.69 -2.70 -2.04
C ALA A 251 -15.00 -4.18 -1.72
N PRO A 252 -15.94 -4.46 -0.81
CA PRO A 252 -16.44 -5.82 -0.62
C PRO A 252 -17.19 -6.30 -1.87
N LYS A 253 -17.21 -7.61 -2.10
CA LYS A 253 -18.11 -8.22 -3.07
C LYS A 253 -19.54 -8.09 -2.55
N PHE A 254 -20.44 -7.65 -3.41
CA PHE A 254 -21.87 -7.75 -3.16
C PHE A 254 -22.26 -9.24 -3.18
N ASN A 255 -22.96 -9.70 -2.15
CA ASN A 255 -23.70 -10.95 -2.23
C ASN A 255 -25.04 -10.63 -2.89
N ASP A 256 -25.32 -11.18 -4.07
CA ASP A 256 -26.61 -11.05 -4.77
C ASP A 256 -27.76 -11.83 -4.06
N GLU A 257 -27.59 -12.23 -2.79
CA GLU A 257 -28.55 -13.04 -2.01
C GLU A 257 -29.39 -12.23 -1.01
N GLU A 258 -29.56 -10.92 -1.23
CA GLU A 258 -30.67 -10.13 -0.64
C GLU A 258 -31.69 -9.66 -1.70
#